data_AF-A0A1I7RV88-F1
#
_entry.id   AF-A0A1I7RV88-F1
#
_cell.length_a   1.000
_cell.length_b   1.000
_cell.length_c   1.000
_cell.angle_alpha   90.00
_cell.angle_beta   90.00
_cell.angle_gamma   90.00
#
_symmetry.space_group_name_H-M   'P 1'
#
loop_
_entity.id
_entity.type
_entity.pdbx_description
1 polymer ?
#
loop_
_entity_poly.entity_id
_entity_poly.type
_entity_poly.pdbx_seq_one_letter_code
_entity_poly.pdbx_strand_id
1 'polypeptide(L)'
;MQTPFILIAATVFVGYCDLEDVNTSVLYKTVDFGKCHETCDGDLPNMIFSLLEFYNTYSKMIKICQQLKPASECVKTSNCPFASRFLLLYGGFYDLCNGKKWNYFINNEGCLRTYLDETLQATENECRLTQEIERFSHDPIVVSQVPKGQPAALTVLGRTGPLCSSMICFIPTFRRLMDEKCPGAGSVVTAAMVRPFYQGLHIVNRMGPAITGMIKVSTPPQCYPLGNKTVLHMMKRQD
;
A
#
# COMPACT_ATOMS: atom_id res chain seq x y z
N MET A 1 9.22 -17.19 -12.87
CA MET A 1 9.35 -15.92 -13.61
C MET A 1 8.53 -14.86 -12.90
N GLN A 2 9.16 -13.78 -12.44
CA GLN A 2 8.68 -12.86 -11.40
C GLN A 2 8.52 -11.44 -11.95
N THR A 3 7.32 -11.03 -12.37
CA THR A 3 6.89 -9.63 -12.56
C THR A 3 5.36 -9.59 -12.53
N PRO A 4 4.71 -8.88 -11.59
CA PRO A 4 4.46 -7.44 -11.76
C PRO A 4 4.44 -6.66 -10.42
N PHE A 5 5.58 -6.09 -10.00
CA PHE A 5 5.73 -5.55 -8.65
C PHE A 5 5.45 -4.05 -8.48
N ILE A 6 5.39 -3.28 -9.56
CA ILE A 6 4.92 -1.88 -9.51
C ILE A 6 3.39 -1.83 -9.43
N LEU A 7 2.73 -2.81 -10.04
CA LEU A 7 1.32 -3.11 -9.81
C LEU A 7 1.08 -3.36 -8.33
N ILE A 8 1.97 -4.09 -7.65
CA ILE A 8 1.90 -4.33 -6.21
C ILE A 8 2.08 -3.05 -5.38
N ALA A 9 3.03 -2.17 -5.69
CA ALA A 9 3.11 -0.89 -4.95
C ALA A 9 1.86 0.00 -5.18
N ALA A 10 1.24 -0.10 -6.36
CA ALA A 10 -0.03 0.54 -6.68
C ALA A 10 -1.25 -0.22 -6.11
N THR A 11 -1.20 -1.53 -5.85
CA THR A 11 -2.30 -2.36 -5.32
C THR A 11 -2.18 -2.67 -3.83
N VAL A 12 -1.03 -2.38 -3.19
CA VAL A 12 -0.92 -2.34 -1.72
C VAL A 12 -1.86 -1.30 -1.11
N PHE A 13 -2.21 -0.26 -1.88
CA PHE A 13 -3.23 0.70 -1.48
C PHE A 13 -4.63 0.34 -1.96
N VAL A 14 -4.79 -0.61 -2.87
CA VAL A 14 -6.05 -0.85 -3.59
C VAL A 14 -6.32 -2.33 -3.53
N GLY A 15 -7.22 -2.77 -2.64
CA GLY A 15 -7.49 -4.20 -2.63
C GLY A 15 -8.33 -4.91 -1.58
N TYR A 16 -9.33 -4.34 -0.92
CA TYR A 16 -10.49 -5.05 -0.31
C TYR A 16 -11.44 -4.07 0.43
N CYS A 17 -12.06 -3.09 -0.22
CA CYS A 17 -13.10 -2.30 0.47
C CYS A 17 -14.41 -3.09 0.59
N ASP A 18 -15.07 -2.96 1.74
CA ASP A 18 -16.52 -3.13 1.92
C ASP A 18 -17.21 -1.76 1.71
N LEU A 19 -16.81 -1.07 0.64
CA LEU A 19 -17.66 -0.08 -0.03
C LEU A 19 -18.47 -0.93 -1.00
N GLU A 20 -19.81 -0.87 -0.96
CA GLU A 20 -20.71 -1.77 -1.71
C GLU A 20 -20.36 -1.94 -3.21
N ASP A 21 -19.51 -1.08 -3.78
CA ASP A 21 -19.07 -1.13 -5.17
C ASP A 21 -17.65 -1.70 -5.43
N VAL A 22 -16.64 -1.68 -4.54
CA VAL A 22 -15.23 -2.00 -4.93
C VAL A 22 -14.97 -3.50 -5.25
N ASN A 23 -14.44 -3.82 -6.44
CA ASN A 23 -14.10 -5.21 -6.82
C ASN A 23 -12.75 -5.70 -6.26
N THR A 24 -12.82 -6.23 -5.06
CA THR A 24 -11.69 -6.72 -4.26
C THR A 24 -10.96 -7.93 -4.83
N SER A 25 -11.69 -8.83 -5.51
CA SER A 25 -11.14 -10.04 -6.13
C SER A 25 -10.17 -9.70 -7.26
N VAL A 26 -10.46 -8.66 -8.03
CA VAL A 26 -9.56 -8.16 -9.09
C VAL A 26 -8.24 -7.71 -8.45
N LEU A 27 -8.32 -6.91 -7.41
CA LEU A 27 -7.15 -6.32 -6.77
C LEU A 27 -6.25 -7.37 -6.10
N TYR A 28 -6.81 -8.37 -5.43
CA TYR A 28 -6.05 -9.49 -4.89
C TYR A 28 -5.39 -10.33 -6.00
N LYS A 29 -6.11 -10.58 -7.11
CA LYS A 29 -5.58 -11.32 -8.27
C LYS A 29 -4.45 -10.59 -8.99
N THR A 30 -4.33 -9.26 -8.89
CA THR A 30 -3.19 -8.52 -9.47
C THR A 30 -1.84 -8.95 -8.92
N VAL A 31 -1.81 -9.47 -7.69
CA VAL A 31 -0.59 -9.78 -6.94
C VAL A 31 -0.21 -11.26 -7.06
N ASP A 32 -1.13 -12.11 -7.55
CA ASP A 32 -0.95 -13.56 -7.76
C ASP A 32 -0.38 -14.27 -6.52
N PHE A 33 -1.15 -14.27 -5.44
CA PHE A 33 -0.76 -14.73 -4.12
C PHE A 33 -0.50 -16.24 -4.02
N GLY A 34 -1.14 -17.04 -4.88
CA GLY A 34 -1.15 -18.49 -4.74
C GLY A 34 -1.81 -18.96 -3.43
N LYS A 35 -2.09 -20.26 -3.34
CA LYS A 35 -2.85 -20.86 -2.23
C LYS A 35 -2.20 -20.67 -0.84
N CYS A 36 -0.88 -20.48 -0.79
CA CYS A 36 -0.15 -20.36 0.48
C CYS A 36 -0.47 -19.05 1.21
N HIS A 37 -0.53 -17.93 0.48
CA HIS A 37 -0.88 -16.64 1.06
C HIS A 37 -2.38 -16.56 1.38
N GLU A 38 -3.26 -17.18 0.59
CA GLU A 38 -4.68 -17.31 0.97
C GLU A 38 -4.86 -18.01 2.33
N THR A 39 -4.01 -19.00 2.62
CA THR A 39 -4.04 -19.73 3.89
C THR A 39 -3.41 -18.92 5.03
N CYS A 40 -2.28 -18.26 4.79
CA CYS A 40 -1.51 -17.58 5.84
C CYS A 40 -1.98 -16.15 6.14
N ASP A 41 -2.50 -15.43 5.15
CA ASP A 41 -2.92 -14.04 5.32
C ASP A 41 -4.27 -13.95 6.06
N GLY A 42 -5.13 -14.96 5.90
CA GLY A 42 -6.46 -14.96 6.49
C GLY A 42 -7.23 -13.68 6.16
N ASP A 43 -7.72 -12.99 7.19
CA ASP A 43 -8.48 -11.74 7.06
C ASP A 43 -7.60 -10.47 6.97
N LEU A 44 -6.26 -10.59 6.98
CA LEU A 44 -5.36 -9.43 6.94
C LEU A 44 -5.62 -8.45 5.79
N PRO A 45 -5.89 -8.92 4.54
CA PRO A 45 -6.28 -8.03 3.46
C PRO A 45 -7.48 -7.18 3.91
N ASN A 46 -8.62 -7.80 4.18
CA ASN A 46 -9.86 -7.12 4.59
C ASN A 46 -9.64 -6.11 5.73
N MET A 47 -8.86 -6.48 6.75
CA MET A 47 -8.54 -5.57 7.85
C MET A 47 -7.78 -4.33 7.39
N ILE A 48 -6.75 -4.49 6.56
CA ILE A 48 -5.96 -3.37 6.02
C ILE A 48 -6.83 -2.43 5.18
N PHE A 49 -7.76 -2.95 4.40
CA PHE A 49 -8.60 -2.10 3.57
C PHE A 49 -9.74 -1.43 4.31
N SER A 50 -10.22 -2.01 5.41
CA SER A 50 -11.13 -1.31 6.31
C SER A 50 -10.52 -0.02 6.88
N LEU A 51 -9.20 0.19 6.77
CA LEU A 51 -8.57 1.47 7.11
C LEU A 51 -8.97 2.60 6.15
N LEU A 52 -9.41 2.29 4.92
CA LEU A 52 -9.88 3.27 3.93
C LEU A 52 -11.25 3.86 4.27
N GLU A 53 -11.97 3.28 5.22
CA GLU A 53 -13.19 3.88 5.78
C GLU A 53 -12.88 5.09 6.67
N PHE A 54 -11.61 5.26 7.08
CA PHE A 54 -11.15 6.33 7.96
C PHE A 54 -12.00 6.48 9.24
N TYR A 55 -12.36 5.34 9.81
CA TYR A 55 -13.17 5.22 11.02
C TYR A 55 -12.59 4.18 11.96
N ASN A 56 -12.39 4.59 13.22
CA ASN A 56 -11.74 3.83 14.29
C ASN A 56 -10.37 3.26 13.86
N THR A 57 -9.61 4.04 13.08
CA THR A 57 -8.40 3.58 12.39
C THR A 57 -7.35 3.11 13.40
N TYR A 58 -7.18 3.80 14.53
CA TYR A 58 -6.23 3.39 15.57
C TYR A 58 -6.51 1.95 16.05
N SER A 59 -7.76 1.63 16.40
CA SER A 59 -8.11 0.29 16.88
C SER A 59 -7.98 -0.77 15.79
N LYS A 60 -8.30 -0.44 14.53
CA LYS A 60 -8.09 -1.32 13.37
C LYS A 60 -6.59 -1.60 13.17
N MET A 61 -5.73 -0.58 13.29
CA MET A 61 -4.27 -0.74 13.25
C MET A 61 -3.75 -1.69 14.32
N ILE A 62 -4.26 -1.61 15.57
CA ILE A 62 -3.89 -2.56 16.63
C ILE A 62 -4.21 -4.00 16.20
N LYS A 63 -5.41 -4.24 15.68
CA LYS A 63 -5.83 -5.58 15.22
C LYS A 63 -4.97 -6.08 14.06
N ILE A 64 -4.68 -5.23 13.08
CA ILE A 64 -3.77 -5.58 11.97
C ILE A 64 -2.41 -6.01 12.52
N CYS A 65 -1.83 -5.24 13.45
CA CYS A 65 -0.53 -5.58 14.03
C CYS A 65 -0.54 -6.91 14.81
N GLN A 66 -1.64 -7.24 15.48
CA GLN A 66 -1.81 -8.52 16.15
C GLN A 66 -1.87 -9.71 15.18
N GLN A 67 -2.48 -9.52 14.01
CA GLN A 67 -2.61 -10.56 12.97
C GLN A 67 -1.37 -10.67 12.07
N LEU A 68 -0.58 -9.60 11.95
CA LEU A 68 0.54 -9.56 11.03
C LEU A 68 1.69 -10.49 11.42
N LYS A 69 1.94 -10.65 12.72
CA LYS A 69 2.98 -11.54 13.24
C LYS A 69 2.67 -13.02 12.95
N PRO A 70 1.50 -13.58 13.32
CA PRO A 70 1.19 -14.98 13.02
C PRO A 70 1.13 -15.25 11.50
N ALA A 71 0.62 -14.32 10.69
CA ALA A 71 0.67 -14.47 9.23
C ALA A 71 2.11 -14.50 8.70
N SER A 72 2.97 -13.62 9.18
CA SER A 72 4.40 -13.62 8.82
C SER A 72 5.10 -14.91 9.23
N GLU A 73 4.76 -15.47 10.39
CA GLU A 73 5.29 -16.74 10.87
C GLU A 73 4.79 -17.90 10.00
N CYS A 74 3.50 -17.94 9.66
CA CYS A 74 2.92 -18.94 8.75
C CYS A 74 3.61 -18.96 7.39
N VAL A 75 3.84 -17.78 6.79
CA VAL A 75 4.53 -17.66 5.49
C VAL A 75 5.95 -18.21 5.56
N LYS A 76 6.65 -18.00 6.68
CA LYS A 76 8.01 -18.51 6.91
C LYS A 76 8.02 -20.02 7.12
N THR A 77 7.15 -20.55 7.99
CA THR A 77 7.14 -21.97 8.34
C THR A 77 6.61 -22.86 7.22
N SER A 78 5.63 -22.37 6.46
CA SER A 78 5.05 -23.10 5.33
C SER A 78 5.93 -23.10 4.07
N ASN A 79 7.12 -22.47 4.13
CA ASN A 79 8.02 -22.27 2.99
C ASN A 79 7.25 -21.74 1.76
N CYS A 80 6.37 -20.76 1.97
CA CYS A 80 5.52 -20.27 0.91
C CYS A 80 6.38 -19.83 -0.28
N PRO A 81 6.15 -20.37 -1.49
CA PRO A 81 6.75 -19.79 -2.67
C PRO A 81 6.35 -18.32 -2.70
N PHE A 82 7.33 -17.45 -2.95
CA PHE A 82 7.14 -16.00 -2.93
C PHE A 82 6.87 -15.38 -1.54
N ALA A 83 7.46 -15.89 -0.47
CA ALA A 83 7.48 -15.21 0.84
C ALA A 83 7.94 -13.73 0.77
N SER A 84 8.75 -13.36 -0.23
CA SER A 84 9.13 -11.97 -0.51
C SER A 84 7.95 -11.07 -0.90
N ARG A 85 6.84 -11.62 -1.43
CA ARG A 85 5.60 -10.87 -1.73
C ARG A 85 4.90 -10.42 -0.45
N PHE A 86 4.89 -11.27 0.59
CA PHE A 86 4.34 -10.89 1.90
C PHE A 86 5.03 -9.63 2.43
N LEU A 87 6.38 -9.62 2.41
CA LEU A 87 7.16 -8.47 2.86
C LEU A 87 7.01 -7.23 1.97
N LEU A 88 6.65 -7.39 0.70
CA LEU A 88 6.38 -6.27 -0.19
C LEU A 88 5.05 -5.60 0.13
N LEU A 89 4.03 -6.41 0.46
CA LEU A 89 2.67 -5.93 0.70
C LEU A 89 2.52 -5.39 2.10
N TYR A 90 2.90 -6.21 3.07
CA TYR A 90 2.73 -5.94 4.47
C TYR A 90 3.97 -5.32 5.08
N GLY A 91 5.05 -5.09 4.31
CA GLY A 91 6.31 -4.57 4.84
C GLY A 91 6.19 -3.22 5.54
N GLY A 92 5.31 -2.36 5.04
CA GLY A 92 4.98 -1.08 5.68
C GLY A 92 4.33 -1.29 7.05
N PHE A 93 3.26 -2.09 7.11
CA PHE A 93 2.60 -2.46 8.35
C PHE A 93 3.55 -3.20 9.30
N TYR A 94 4.36 -4.12 8.81
CA TYR A 94 5.31 -4.89 9.59
C TYR A 94 6.33 -3.97 10.27
N ASP A 95 6.80 -2.96 9.56
CA ASP A 95 7.64 -1.92 10.14
C ASP A 95 6.96 -1.10 11.22
N LEU A 96 5.69 -0.72 10.99
CA LEU A 96 4.92 0.08 11.93
C LEU A 96 4.58 -0.71 13.20
N CYS A 97 4.27 -1.99 13.05
CA CYS A 97 3.88 -2.92 14.10
C CYS A 97 5.05 -3.50 14.91
N ASN A 98 6.30 -3.11 14.62
CA ASN A 98 7.47 -3.62 15.32
C ASN A 98 8.43 -2.51 15.79
N GLY A 99 9.13 -2.80 16.90
CA GLY A 99 10.24 -1.99 17.40
C GLY A 99 9.86 -0.55 17.77
N LYS A 100 10.73 0.40 17.43
CA LYS A 100 10.61 1.81 17.86
C LYS A 100 9.35 2.51 17.31
N LYS A 101 8.95 2.21 16.07
CA LYS A 101 7.76 2.80 15.45
C LYS A 101 6.48 2.38 16.17
N TRP A 102 6.40 1.11 16.53
CA TRP A 102 5.27 0.58 17.30
C TRP A 102 5.19 1.18 18.69
N ASN A 103 6.33 1.23 19.40
CA ASN A 103 6.38 1.85 20.73
C ASN A 103 5.96 3.32 20.66
N TYR A 104 6.41 4.06 19.66
CA TYR A 104 5.96 5.42 19.42
C TYR A 104 4.44 5.48 19.17
N PHE A 105 3.91 4.61 18.30
CA PHE A 105 2.48 4.57 17.98
C PHE A 105 1.63 4.32 19.23
N ILE A 106 1.98 3.31 20.04
CA ILE A 106 1.26 3.00 21.29
C ILE A 106 1.39 4.11 22.33
N ASN A 107 2.58 4.69 22.52
CA ASN A 107 2.80 5.75 23.50
C ASN A 107 2.05 7.05 23.15
N ASN A 108 1.61 7.20 21.90
CA ASN A 108 0.83 8.35 21.43
C ASN A 108 -0.67 8.00 21.24
N GLU A 109 -1.16 6.93 21.89
CA GLU A 109 -2.55 6.46 21.79
C GLU A 109 -3.57 7.58 21.94
N GLY A 110 -3.47 8.40 22.98
CA GLY A 110 -4.42 9.47 23.24
C GLY A 110 -4.54 10.44 22.06
N CYS A 111 -3.39 10.89 21.54
CA CYS A 111 -3.36 11.81 20.41
C CYS A 111 -3.88 11.16 19.12
N LEU A 112 -3.45 9.93 18.83
CA LEU A 112 -3.85 9.19 17.63
C LEU A 112 -5.35 8.86 17.65
N ARG A 113 -5.92 8.44 18.78
CA ARG A 113 -7.37 8.19 18.88
C ARG A 113 -8.20 9.45 18.63
N THR A 114 -7.70 10.62 19.01
CA THR A 114 -8.39 11.89 18.81
C THR A 114 -8.31 12.37 17.37
N TYR A 115 -7.11 12.37 16.77
CA TYR A 115 -6.87 13.11 15.53
C TYR A 115 -6.63 12.25 14.28
N LEU A 116 -6.40 10.95 14.41
CA LEU A 116 -6.02 10.12 13.25
C LEU A 116 -7.13 10.04 12.20
N ASP A 117 -8.36 9.73 12.61
CA ASP A 117 -9.50 9.61 11.70
C ASP A 117 -9.86 10.97 11.08
N GLU A 118 -9.91 12.03 11.88
CA GLU A 118 -10.14 13.41 11.41
C GLU A 118 -9.10 13.79 10.34
N THR A 119 -7.83 13.51 10.60
CA THR A 119 -6.73 13.82 9.68
C THR A 119 -6.83 13.02 8.38
N LEU A 120 -7.16 11.73 8.48
CA LEU A 120 -7.34 10.87 7.30
C LEU A 120 -8.51 11.34 6.44
N GLN A 121 -9.65 11.68 7.05
CA GLN A 121 -10.82 12.21 6.35
C GLN A 121 -10.52 13.58 5.70
N ALA A 122 -9.84 14.48 6.40
CA ALA A 122 -9.42 15.76 5.84
C ALA A 122 -8.48 15.57 4.64
N THR A 123 -7.53 14.63 4.75
CA THR A 123 -6.62 14.28 3.65
C THR A 123 -7.39 13.66 2.47
N GLU A 124 -8.35 12.77 2.74
CA GLU A 124 -9.19 12.17 1.70
C GLU A 124 -10.01 13.21 0.96
N ASN A 125 -10.63 14.15 1.67
CA ASN A 125 -11.41 15.21 1.04
C ASN A 125 -10.58 16.07 0.07
N GLU A 126 -9.29 16.27 0.38
CA GLU A 126 -8.35 17.02 -0.45
C GLU A 126 -7.83 16.19 -1.62
N CYS A 127 -7.38 14.95 -1.36
CA CYS A 127 -6.61 14.15 -2.31
C CYS A 127 -7.42 13.08 -3.04
N ARG A 128 -8.61 12.74 -2.55
CA ARG A 128 -9.59 11.80 -3.14
C ARG A 128 -9.02 10.41 -3.41
N LEU A 129 -8.25 9.87 -2.47
CA LEU A 129 -7.57 8.60 -2.65
C LEU A 129 -8.56 7.47 -2.78
N THR A 130 -9.52 7.33 -1.88
CA THR A 130 -10.50 6.22 -1.94
C THR A 130 -11.33 6.27 -3.21
N GLN A 131 -11.69 7.45 -3.70
CA GLN A 131 -12.35 7.62 -4.99
C GLN A 131 -11.50 7.12 -6.17
N GLU A 132 -10.20 7.43 -6.20
CA GLU A 132 -9.32 6.96 -7.29
C GLU A 132 -9.02 5.46 -7.20
N ILE A 133 -8.98 4.91 -5.98
CA ILE A 133 -8.92 3.46 -5.72
C ILE A 133 -10.15 2.77 -6.29
N GLU A 134 -11.34 3.30 -6.00
CA GLU A 134 -12.61 2.78 -6.49
C GLU A 134 -12.66 2.83 -8.02
N ARG A 135 -12.36 3.99 -8.62
CA ARG A 135 -12.32 4.16 -10.09
C ARG A 135 -11.35 3.18 -10.75
N PHE A 136 -10.16 3.02 -10.19
CA PHE A 136 -9.18 2.08 -10.72
C PHE A 136 -9.66 0.63 -10.65
N SER A 137 -10.33 0.24 -9.56
CA SER A 137 -10.86 -1.12 -9.39
C SER A 137 -12.03 -1.46 -10.33
N HIS A 138 -12.74 -0.44 -10.81
CA HIS A 138 -13.85 -0.56 -11.77
C HIS A 138 -13.46 -0.32 -13.22
N ASP A 139 -12.22 0.11 -13.49
CA ASP A 139 -11.80 0.41 -14.84
C ASP A 139 -11.95 -0.87 -15.71
N PRO A 140 -12.74 -0.82 -16.82
CA PRO A 140 -13.02 -2.01 -17.62
C PRO A 140 -11.75 -2.66 -18.20
N ILE A 141 -10.71 -1.87 -18.47
CA ILE A 141 -9.42 -2.37 -18.91
C ILE A 141 -8.74 -3.08 -17.73
N VAL A 142 -8.72 -2.49 -16.54
CA VAL A 142 -8.16 -3.14 -15.35
C VAL A 142 -8.89 -4.46 -15.07
N VAL A 143 -10.21 -4.44 -14.94
CA VAL A 143 -11.04 -5.63 -14.65
C VAL A 143 -10.81 -6.75 -15.68
N SER A 144 -10.71 -6.42 -16.97
CA SER A 144 -10.54 -7.42 -18.03
C SER A 144 -9.09 -7.93 -18.20
N GLN A 145 -8.10 -7.14 -17.78
CA GLN A 145 -6.68 -7.44 -18.00
C GLN A 145 -6.05 -8.13 -16.79
N VAL A 146 -6.48 -7.80 -15.57
CA VAL A 146 -5.93 -8.38 -14.35
C VAL A 146 -6.00 -9.93 -14.31
N PRO A 147 -7.10 -10.60 -14.70
CA PRO A 147 -7.16 -12.07 -14.73
C PRO A 147 -6.19 -12.71 -15.73
N LYS A 148 -5.70 -11.94 -16.73
CA LYS A 148 -4.78 -12.43 -17.76
C LYS A 148 -3.33 -12.46 -17.29
N GLY A 149 -3.02 -11.91 -16.10
CA GLY A 149 -1.70 -11.97 -15.50
C GLY A 149 -0.64 -11.18 -16.26
N GLN A 150 0.54 -11.79 -16.45
CA GLN A 150 1.76 -11.09 -16.91
C GLN A 150 1.64 -10.34 -18.26
N PRO A 151 1.03 -10.90 -19.32
CA PRO A 151 0.91 -10.20 -20.60
C PRO A 151 0.11 -8.88 -20.52
N ALA A 152 -0.70 -8.75 -19.48
CA ALA A 152 -1.61 -7.63 -19.25
C ALA A 152 -1.09 -6.58 -18.26
N ALA A 153 -0.01 -6.89 -17.52
CA ALA A 153 0.47 -6.07 -16.41
C ALA A 153 0.90 -4.65 -16.83
N LEU A 154 1.54 -4.53 -18.00
CA LEU A 154 1.94 -3.23 -18.56
C LEU A 154 0.74 -2.37 -18.96
N THR A 155 -0.33 -3.00 -19.44
CA THR A 155 -1.59 -2.31 -19.77
C THR A 155 -2.26 -1.77 -18.52
N VAL A 156 -2.32 -2.57 -17.44
CA VAL A 156 -2.90 -2.13 -16.16
C VAL A 156 -2.05 -1.03 -15.52
N LEU A 157 -0.71 -1.14 -15.61
CA LEU A 157 0.21 -0.08 -15.16
C LEU A 157 -0.07 1.26 -15.85
N GLY A 158 -0.38 1.25 -17.15
CA GLY A 158 -0.76 2.46 -17.89
C GLY A 158 -2.02 3.15 -17.36
N ARG A 159 -2.81 2.50 -16.51
CA ARG A 159 -4.05 3.05 -15.92
C ARG A 159 -3.85 3.64 -14.51
N THR A 160 -2.66 3.53 -13.91
CA THR A 160 -2.43 3.97 -12.51
C THR A 160 -2.22 5.48 -12.34
N GLY A 161 -2.24 6.27 -13.42
CA GLY A 161 -1.89 7.70 -13.39
C GLY A 161 -2.69 8.54 -12.38
N PRO A 162 -4.04 8.47 -12.38
CA PRO A 162 -4.87 9.18 -11.41
C PRO A 162 -4.60 8.74 -9.96
N LEU A 163 -4.51 7.42 -9.72
CA LEU A 163 -4.18 6.86 -8.41
C LEU A 163 -2.82 7.37 -7.91
N CYS A 164 -1.78 7.36 -8.74
CA CYS A 164 -0.47 7.91 -8.38
C CYS A 164 -0.54 9.38 -8.01
N SER A 165 -1.32 10.18 -8.75
CA SER A 165 -1.50 11.61 -8.46
C SER A 165 -2.14 11.81 -7.09
N SER A 166 -3.19 11.04 -6.79
CA SER A 166 -3.85 11.08 -5.51
C SER A 166 -2.93 10.65 -4.38
N MET A 167 -2.13 9.59 -4.55
CA MET A 167 -1.17 9.14 -3.54
C MET A 167 -0.06 10.16 -3.26
N ILE A 168 0.43 10.84 -4.30
CA ILE A 168 1.45 11.89 -4.18
C ILE A 168 0.90 13.11 -3.44
N CYS A 169 -0.40 13.35 -3.51
CA CYS A 169 -1.09 14.32 -2.64
C CYS A 169 -1.25 13.76 -1.21
N PHE A 170 -1.83 12.57 -1.09
CA PHE A 170 -2.30 12.02 0.18
C PHE A 170 -1.19 11.85 1.20
N ILE A 171 -0.06 11.22 0.81
CA ILE A 171 1.02 10.92 1.74
C ILE A 171 1.59 12.19 2.40
N PRO A 172 2.08 13.20 1.66
CA PRO A 172 2.62 14.41 2.28
C PRO A 172 1.54 15.24 3.00
N THR A 173 0.31 15.32 2.49
CA THR A 173 -0.79 16.05 3.16
C THR A 173 -1.14 15.41 4.49
N PHE A 174 -1.32 14.08 4.53
CA PHE A 174 -1.56 13.35 5.78
C PHE A 174 -0.43 13.55 6.77
N ARG A 175 0.83 13.43 6.34
CA ARG A 175 1.98 13.65 7.22
C ARG A 175 1.93 15.04 7.86
N ARG A 176 1.76 16.08 7.05
CA ARG A 176 1.75 17.47 7.52
C ARG A 176 0.64 17.69 8.54
N LEU A 177 -0.60 17.35 8.19
CA LEU A 177 -1.76 17.55 9.06
C LEU A 177 -1.63 16.73 10.36
N MET A 178 -1.15 15.49 10.27
CA MET A 178 -1.00 14.62 11.43
C MET A 178 0.12 15.10 12.34
N ASP A 179 1.26 15.56 11.79
CA ASP A 179 2.37 16.09 12.58
C ASP A 179 2.04 17.46 13.23
N GLU A 180 1.12 18.24 12.65
CA GLU A 180 0.58 19.47 13.28
C GLU A 180 -0.24 19.16 14.54
N LYS A 181 -0.97 18.03 14.56
CA LYS A 181 -1.82 17.62 15.69
C LYS A 181 -1.09 16.73 16.70
N CYS A 182 -0.28 15.80 16.19
CA CYS A 182 0.47 14.79 16.94
C CYS A 182 1.92 14.76 16.43
N PRO A 183 2.82 15.59 17.01
CA PRO A 183 4.17 15.78 16.49
C PRO A 183 4.98 14.49 16.30
N GLY A 184 5.24 14.12 15.05
CA GLY A 184 6.01 12.96 14.63
C GLY A 184 5.18 11.73 14.25
N ALA A 185 3.88 11.71 14.55
CA ALA A 185 3.00 10.59 14.25
C ALA A 185 2.73 10.44 12.75
N GLY A 186 2.52 11.56 12.05
CA GLY A 186 2.40 11.60 10.60
C GLY A 186 3.65 11.05 9.93
N SER A 187 4.83 11.45 10.41
CA SER A 187 6.10 10.95 9.90
C SER A 187 6.29 9.44 10.14
N VAL A 188 5.88 8.91 11.30
CA VAL A 188 5.96 7.47 11.61
C VAL A 188 5.05 6.65 10.69
N VAL A 189 3.80 7.08 10.51
CA VAL A 189 2.82 6.37 9.68
C VAL A 189 3.17 6.48 8.20
N THR A 190 3.55 7.66 7.71
CA THR A 190 3.94 7.82 6.30
C THR A 190 5.23 7.09 5.94
N ALA A 191 6.16 6.94 6.88
CA ALA A 191 7.33 6.07 6.69
C ALA A 191 6.96 4.61 6.40
N ALA A 192 5.82 4.13 6.93
CA ALA A 192 5.27 2.82 6.62
C ALA A 192 4.56 2.84 5.24
N MET A 193 3.79 3.88 4.95
CA MET A 193 3.09 4.06 3.65
C MET A 193 4.03 4.10 2.45
N VAL A 194 5.23 4.71 2.58
CA VAL A 194 6.18 4.81 1.45
C VAL A 194 7.03 3.55 1.24
N ARG A 195 7.05 2.63 2.20
CA ARG A 195 7.94 1.46 2.18
C ARG A 195 7.69 0.51 0.99
N PRO A 196 6.44 0.21 0.59
CA PRO A 196 6.17 -0.58 -0.61
C PRO A 196 6.82 -0.01 -1.88
N PHE A 197 6.89 1.31 -2.02
CA PHE A 197 7.55 1.96 -3.16
C PHE A 197 9.07 1.76 -3.16
N TYR A 198 9.71 1.85 -1.99
CA TYR A 198 11.14 1.55 -1.86
C TYR A 198 11.47 0.10 -2.23
N GLN A 199 10.64 -0.83 -1.77
CA GLN A 199 10.80 -2.25 -2.07
C GLN A 199 10.54 -2.54 -3.57
N GLY A 200 9.49 -1.93 -4.14
CA GLY A 200 9.19 -2.00 -5.57
C GLY A 200 10.37 -1.49 -6.41
N LEU A 201 10.96 -0.35 -6.04
CA LEU A 201 12.14 0.18 -6.73
C LEU A 201 13.35 -0.75 -6.65
N HIS A 202 13.59 -1.38 -5.51
CA HIS A 202 14.69 -2.33 -5.37
C HIS A 202 14.51 -3.54 -6.29
N ILE A 203 13.28 -4.01 -6.45
CA ILE A 203 12.93 -5.11 -7.33
C ILE A 203 13.12 -4.71 -8.81
N VAL A 204 12.59 -3.56 -9.21
CA VAL A 204 12.70 -3.06 -10.60
C VAL A 204 14.15 -2.83 -11.02
N ASN A 205 14.99 -2.34 -10.12
CA ASN A 205 16.42 -2.14 -10.39
C ASN A 205 17.20 -3.45 -10.50
N ARG A 206 16.65 -4.57 -10.01
CA ARG A 206 17.23 -5.91 -10.19
C ARG A 206 16.72 -6.60 -11.46
N MET A 207 15.76 -6.01 -12.17
CA MET A 207 15.30 -6.51 -13.45
C MET A 207 16.29 -6.17 -14.56
N GLY A 208 16.35 -7.02 -15.58
CA GLY A 208 17.19 -6.76 -16.75
C GLY A 208 16.75 -5.48 -17.49
N PRO A 209 17.66 -4.80 -18.21
CA PRO A 209 17.40 -3.50 -18.83
C PRO A 209 16.16 -3.45 -19.73
N ALA A 210 15.87 -4.54 -20.45
CA ALA A 210 14.70 -4.63 -21.33
C ALA A 210 13.38 -4.49 -20.56
N ILE A 211 13.24 -5.18 -19.42
CA ILE A 211 12.02 -5.14 -18.59
C ILE A 211 11.90 -3.77 -17.91
N THR A 212 13.00 -3.24 -17.39
CA THR A 212 13.03 -1.89 -16.79
C THR A 212 12.64 -0.81 -17.81
N GLY A 213 13.08 -0.95 -19.06
CA GLY A 213 12.70 -0.05 -20.16
C GLY A 213 11.20 -0.11 -20.45
N MET A 214 10.61 -1.31 -20.59
CA MET A 214 9.17 -1.47 -20.80
C MET A 214 8.35 -0.88 -19.65
N ILE A 215 8.75 -1.16 -18.41
CA ILE A 215 8.14 -0.59 -17.22
C ILE A 215 8.14 0.93 -17.28
N LYS A 216 9.29 1.55 -17.59
CA LYS A 216 9.42 3.01 -17.64
C LYS A 216 8.51 3.63 -18.70
N VAL A 217 8.38 2.99 -19.85
CA VAL A 217 7.49 3.45 -20.94
C VAL A 217 6.02 3.30 -20.57
N SER A 218 5.64 2.19 -19.92
CA SER A 218 4.26 1.93 -19.50
C SER A 218 3.85 2.66 -18.22
N THR A 219 4.80 3.17 -17.44
CA THR A 219 4.52 3.93 -16.21
C THR A 219 4.02 5.34 -16.58
N PRO A 220 2.81 5.73 -16.15
CA PRO A 220 2.31 7.07 -16.35
C PRO A 220 3.24 8.12 -15.70
N PRO A 221 3.44 9.31 -16.30
CA PRO A 221 4.30 10.34 -15.74
C PRO A 221 3.95 10.74 -14.30
N GLN A 222 2.67 10.67 -13.96
CA GLN A 222 2.15 10.92 -12.62
C GLN A 222 2.75 9.99 -11.57
N CYS A 223 3.21 8.80 -11.94
CA CYS A 223 3.80 7.83 -11.02
C CYS A 223 5.32 7.99 -10.85
N TYR A 224 5.99 8.81 -11.66
CA TYR A 224 7.45 8.98 -11.59
C TYR A 224 7.95 9.43 -10.22
N PRO A 225 7.26 10.31 -9.47
CA PRO A 225 7.69 10.68 -8.12
C PRO A 225 7.72 9.50 -7.15
N LEU A 226 6.76 8.57 -7.24
CA LEU A 226 6.73 7.34 -6.44
C LEU A 226 7.82 6.35 -6.86
N GLY A 227 8.38 6.51 -8.06
CA GLY A 227 9.55 5.79 -8.56
C GLY A 227 10.89 6.44 -8.22
N ASN A 228 10.93 7.51 -7.43
CA ASN A 228 12.13 8.27 -7.14
C ASN A 228 12.50 8.19 -5.64
N LYS A 229 13.64 7.56 -5.33
CA LYS A 229 14.11 7.38 -3.94
C LYS A 229 14.26 8.69 -3.17
N THR A 230 14.68 9.77 -3.84
CA THR A 230 14.86 11.09 -3.24
C THR A 230 13.51 11.69 -2.86
N VAL A 231 12.52 11.61 -3.76
CA VAL A 231 11.16 12.10 -3.47
C VAL A 231 10.50 11.28 -2.36
N LEU A 232 10.60 9.95 -2.41
CA LEU A 232 10.11 9.08 -1.33
C LEU A 232 10.78 9.41 0.03
N HIS A 233 12.04 9.84 0.00
CA HIS A 233 12.76 10.23 1.22
C HIS A 233 12.23 11.55 1.79
N MET A 234 11.92 12.51 0.92
CA MET A 234 11.28 13.77 1.30
C MET A 234 9.89 13.53 1.90
N MET A 235 9.12 12.58 1.35
CA MET A 235 7.80 12.18 1.87
C MET A 235 7.91 11.53 3.26
N LYS A 236 8.99 10.79 3.53
CA LYS A 236 9.23 10.11 4.82
C LYS A 236 9.70 11.03 5.95
N ARG A 237 10.40 12.12 5.64
CA ARG A 237 11.42 12.73 6.52
C ARG A 237 10.96 12.97 7.98
N GLN A 238 11.48 12.18 8.90
CA GLN A 238 11.73 12.63 10.27
C GLN A 238 13.03 13.44 10.21
N ASP A 239 13.01 14.68 10.70
CA ASP A 239 14.25 15.38 11.05
C ASP A 239 14.87 14.72 12.29
#